data_AF-A0A9N9AU53-F1
#
_entry.id   AF-A0A9N9AU53-F1
#
_cell.length_a   1.000
_cell.length_b   1.000
_cell.length_c   1.000
_cell.angle_alpha   90.00
_cell.angle_beta   90.00
_cell.angle_gamma   90.00
#
_symmetry.space_group_name_H-M   'P 1'
#
loop_
_entity.id
_entity.type
_entity.pdbx_description
1 polymer ?
#
loop_
_entity_poly.entity_id
_entity_poly.type
_entity_poly.pdbx_seq_one_letter_code
_entity_poly.pdbx_strand_id
1 'polypeptide(L)'
;MSNAPEKCILAIGKTGNGKSFTGNIFGAKTEVSDSTKSVTNEVAVHDCGNNCRYVDTPGFDDSNEGKDDAETARVILRTMQNKGITNLTTILWFVVPDIRALGSFHRQARFIDTLAQYYDGNVWNNVIIVHKGQSILKGPYDAAKEIAQKCYKLKHGKFPDNDDDLLKKTSNFAILLFESEEVSNLIRMGNFTSDELNSNGIFKESEPERILAVYESLMKEHLEHPIPLEFKNFKCEKCPEYTDPRLAVAECHLDGELIHNNNKVMIHLGNKEMRHPKGTHWCHTEGKEKYHPDGVSKYHANSIQVWSHKNSGSSKIHTGSLRSGEEYETRDHGAGANALRIFTFGIVDLHDTKRNPSYYSCCGGSKDSSGCTTKSSCCDRNPGCELIYTCCQRSGEGCINGHRCCNKPDKSIGCKERYKCCQALERCTNLYECCNKKVGENGCEEFYTCCNRAVKESQGCYPVCEDCHKEHSSKGCKEVCKKCKMTRSENYGCSKVRHNFPVNLPHQLLFFNTRYVHGSSQ
;
A
#
# COMPACT_ATOMS: atom_id res chain seq x y z
N MET A 1 -34.26 42.79 -42.20
CA MET A 1 -34.00 43.03 -40.77
C MET A 1 -32.50 42.84 -40.57
N SER A 2 -31.73 43.94 -40.57
CA SER A 2 -30.31 43.89 -40.22
C SER A 2 -30.22 43.62 -38.71
N ASN A 3 -29.65 42.49 -38.31
CA ASN A 3 -29.34 42.24 -36.90
C ASN A 3 -28.45 43.37 -36.40
N ALA A 4 -28.86 44.04 -35.32
CA ALA A 4 -28.04 45.03 -34.66
C ALA A 4 -26.70 44.38 -34.25
N PRO A 5 -25.55 45.07 -34.36
CA PRO A 5 -24.26 44.53 -33.98
C PRO A 5 -24.29 44.11 -32.50
N GLU A 6 -23.67 42.98 -32.19
CA GLU A 6 -23.59 42.47 -30.81
C GLU A 6 -22.80 43.45 -29.94
N LYS A 7 -23.42 43.91 -28.86
CA LYS A 7 -22.86 44.87 -27.90
C LYS A 7 -22.39 44.10 -26.67
N CYS A 8 -21.09 44.02 -26.43
CA CYS A 8 -20.55 43.40 -25.22
C CYS A 8 -19.82 44.42 -24.35
N ILE A 9 -20.28 44.58 -23.11
CA ILE A 9 -19.77 45.54 -22.14
C ILE A 9 -19.10 44.78 -21.00
N LEU A 10 -17.84 45.10 -20.70
CA LEU A 10 -17.10 44.53 -19.58
C LEU A 10 -16.89 45.58 -18.48
N ALA A 11 -17.37 45.31 -17.27
CA ALA A 11 -17.15 46.18 -16.13
C ALA A 11 -15.93 45.73 -15.32
N ILE A 12 -14.99 46.64 -15.04
CA ILE A 12 -13.77 46.36 -14.24
C ILE A 12 -13.64 47.42 -13.15
N GLY A 13 -13.31 47.01 -11.94
CA GLY A 13 -13.06 47.95 -10.82
C GLY A 13 -13.22 47.28 -9.46
N LYS A 14 -12.92 48.02 -8.38
CA LYS A 14 -13.08 47.53 -7.01
C LYS A 14 -14.54 47.27 -6.62
N THR A 15 -14.75 46.49 -5.57
CA THR A 15 -16.08 46.35 -4.96
C THR A 15 -16.58 47.71 -4.45
N GLY A 16 -17.87 48.00 -4.64
CA GLY A 16 -18.48 49.28 -4.24
C GLY A 16 -18.36 50.43 -5.26
N ASN A 17 -17.68 50.23 -6.39
CA ASN A 17 -17.50 51.30 -7.39
C ASN A 17 -18.69 51.48 -8.35
N GLY A 18 -19.80 50.74 -8.18
CA GLY A 18 -21.03 50.93 -8.97
C GLY A 18 -21.17 50.05 -10.22
N LYS A 19 -20.37 48.98 -10.36
CA LYS A 19 -20.43 48.06 -11.52
C LYS A 19 -21.82 47.43 -11.71
N SER A 20 -22.40 46.86 -10.65
CA SER A 20 -23.71 46.20 -10.74
C SER A 20 -24.85 47.21 -10.94
N PHE A 21 -24.77 48.39 -10.30
CA PHE A 21 -25.70 49.49 -10.57
C PHE A 21 -25.74 49.85 -12.06
N THR A 22 -24.57 50.07 -12.67
CA THR A 22 -24.48 50.34 -14.11
C THR A 22 -25.00 49.18 -14.95
N GLY A 23 -24.82 47.93 -14.49
CA GLY A 23 -25.44 46.77 -15.12
C GLY A 23 -26.96 46.89 -15.21
N ASN A 24 -27.61 47.30 -14.11
CA ASN A 24 -29.07 47.53 -14.09
C ASN A 24 -29.51 48.63 -15.05
N ILE A 25 -28.71 49.69 -15.21
CA ILE A 25 -28.97 50.75 -16.20
C ILE A 25 -29.00 50.19 -17.63
N PHE A 26 -28.13 49.22 -17.94
CA PHE A 26 -28.15 48.55 -19.24
C PHE A 26 -29.26 47.52 -19.39
N GLY A 27 -29.98 47.16 -18.32
CA GLY A 27 -31.04 46.14 -18.33
C GLY A 27 -30.63 44.79 -17.74
N ALA A 28 -29.45 44.68 -17.11
CA ALA A 28 -29.11 43.50 -16.34
C ALA A 28 -30.04 43.37 -15.11
N LYS A 29 -30.39 42.14 -14.73
CA LYS A 29 -31.11 41.88 -13.47
C LYS A 29 -30.09 41.53 -12.40
N THR A 30 -29.50 42.55 -11.76
CA THR A 30 -28.52 42.35 -10.67
C THR A 30 -29.11 42.77 -9.32
N GLU A 31 -28.84 41.98 -8.28
CA GLU A 31 -29.08 42.41 -6.90
C GLU A 31 -28.00 43.43 -6.51
N VAL A 32 -28.40 44.67 -6.22
CA VAL A 32 -27.51 45.71 -5.71
C VAL A 32 -27.62 45.70 -4.19
N SER A 33 -26.50 45.51 -3.48
CA SER A 33 -26.47 45.69 -2.01
C SER A 33 -25.50 46.80 -1.64
N ASP A 34 -25.95 47.71 -0.78
CA ASP A 34 -25.17 48.85 -0.24
C ASP A 34 -24.13 48.45 0.83
N SER A 35 -23.88 47.15 1.02
CA SER A 35 -22.99 46.68 2.06
C SER A 35 -21.55 46.53 1.57
N THR A 36 -20.58 46.76 2.46
CA THR A 36 -19.14 46.54 2.24
C THR A 36 -18.75 45.06 2.06
N LYS A 37 -19.74 44.16 1.94
CA LYS A 37 -19.55 42.75 1.61
C LYS A 37 -19.82 42.53 0.13
N SER A 38 -18.82 42.01 -0.58
CA SER A 38 -18.89 41.55 -1.97
C SER A 38 -20.19 40.80 -2.24
N VAL A 39 -21.06 41.39 -3.06
CA VAL A 39 -22.28 40.75 -3.60
C VAL A 39 -21.90 39.86 -4.77
N THR A 40 -20.98 40.32 -5.62
CA THR A 40 -20.44 39.58 -6.75
C THR A 40 -19.21 38.78 -6.33
N ASN A 41 -19.42 37.54 -5.89
CA ASN A 41 -18.33 36.57 -5.66
C ASN A 41 -17.89 35.85 -6.94
N GLU A 42 -18.68 36.00 -8.02
CA GLU A 42 -18.52 35.30 -9.30
C GLU A 42 -18.68 36.29 -10.46
N VAL A 43 -18.16 35.93 -11.64
CA VAL A 43 -18.33 36.73 -12.87
C VAL A 43 -19.69 36.41 -13.47
N ALA A 44 -20.55 37.41 -13.62
CA ALA A 44 -21.89 37.26 -14.15
C ALA A 44 -22.00 37.86 -15.55
N VAL A 45 -22.58 37.10 -16.49
CA VAL A 45 -22.84 37.56 -17.86
C VAL A 45 -24.35 37.68 -18.03
N HIS A 46 -24.84 38.90 -18.15
CA HIS A 46 -26.25 39.23 -18.26
C HIS A 46 -26.62 39.52 -19.71
N ASP A 47 -27.68 38.89 -20.20
CA ASP A 47 -28.37 39.33 -21.41
C ASP A 47 -29.29 40.50 -21.04
N CYS A 48 -29.00 41.66 -21.60
CA CYS A 48 -29.66 42.91 -21.31
C CYS A 48 -30.72 43.27 -22.36
N GLY A 49 -31.00 42.36 -23.30
CA GLY A 49 -31.83 42.66 -24.47
C GLY A 49 -31.10 43.50 -25.52
N ASN A 50 -31.74 43.76 -26.66
CA ASN A 50 -31.19 44.54 -27.78
C ASN A 50 -29.78 44.07 -28.24
N ASN A 51 -29.52 42.77 -28.18
CA ASN A 51 -28.22 42.17 -28.49
C ASN A 51 -27.06 42.72 -27.61
N CYS A 52 -27.38 43.13 -26.37
CA CYS A 52 -26.43 43.65 -25.40
C CYS A 52 -26.13 42.62 -24.30
N ARG A 53 -24.84 42.34 -24.08
CA ARG A 53 -24.34 41.53 -22.98
C ARG A 53 -23.53 42.39 -22.02
N TYR A 54 -23.84 42.30 -20.74
CA TYR A 54 -23.10 42.98 -19.67
C TYR A 54 -22.34 41.94 -18.84
N VAL A 55 -21.03 42.07 -18.76
CA VAL A 55 -20.16 41.23 -17.95
C VAL A 55 -19.84 41.98 -16.66
N ASP A 56 -20.56 41.63 -15.59
CA ASP A 56 -20.30 42.13 -14.24
C ASP A 56 -19.22 41.27 -13.58
N THR A 57 -18.23 41.92 -12.97
CA THR A 57 -17.04 41.26 -12.42
C THR A 57 -16.98 41.41 -10.90
N PRO A 58 -16.37 40.45 -10.17
CA PRO A 58 -16.03 40.66 -8.77
C PRO A 58 -15.09 41.86 -8.60
N GLY A 59 -14.96 42.36 -7.38
CA GLY A 59 -13.96 43.39 -7.06
C GLY A 59 -12.56 42.96 -7.47
N PHE A 60 -11.97 43.70 -8.40
CA PHE A 60 -10.55 43.58 -8.72
C PHE A 60 -9.76 44.22 -7.57
N ASP A 61 -8.73 43.57 -7.01
CA ASP A 61 -7.98 44.05 -5.84
C ASP A 61 -8.75 44.06 -4.50
N ASP A 62 -9.71 43.15 -4.31
CA ASP A 62 -10.28 42.87 -2.99
C ASP A 62 -9.30 41.97 -2.21
N SER A 63 -8.64 42.55 -1.19
CA SER A 63 -7.70 41.88 -0.28
C SER A 63 -8.38 40.82 0.60
N ASN A 64 -8.92 39.76 -0.02
CA ASN A 64 -9.11 38.48 0.62
C ASN A 64 -7.76 37.76 0.57
N GLU A 65 -7.23 37.34 1.72
CA GLU A 65 -5.91 36.70 1.92
C GLU A 65 -5.65 35.41 1.10
N GLY A 66 -6.52 35.06 0.14
CA GLY A 66 -6.36 33.93 -0.78
C GLY A 66 -6.77 34.16 -2.25
N LYS A 67 -7.17 35.37 -2.67
CA LYS A 67 -7.52 35.66 -4.08
C LYS A 67 -6.46 36.55 -4.73
N ASP A 68 -5.62 35.96 -5.58
CA ASP A 68 -4.63 36.66 -6.40
C ASP A 68 -5.33 37.39 -7.58
N ASP A 69 -4.89 38.60 -7.94
CA ASP A 69 -5.45 39.38 -9.06
C ASP A 69 -5.32 38.64 -10.40
N ALA A 70 -4.27 37.82 -10.54
CA ALA A 70 -4.10 36.94 -11.69
C ALA A 70 -5.21 35.88 -11.77
N GLU A 71 -5.66 35.37 -10.62
CA GLU A 71 -6.76 34.41 -10.55
C GLU A 71 -8.09 35.08 -10.91
N THR A 72 -8.33 36.31 -10.43
CA THR A 72 -9.51 37.10 -10.79
C THR A 72 -9.57 37.36 -12.31
N ALA A 73 -8.47 37.82 -12.91
CA ALA A 73 -8.37 38.01 -14.36
C ALA A 73 -8.62 36.71 -15.14
N ARG A 74 -8.03 35.59 -14.67
CA ARG A 74 -8.20 34.26 -15.25
C ARG A 74 -9.65 33.79 -15.22
N VAL A 75 -10.36 34.01 -14.11
CA VAL A 75 -11.78 33.67 -13.96
C VAL A 75 -12.64 34.49 -14.91
N ILE A 76 -12.39 35.81 -15.04
CA ILE A 76 -13.10 36.67 -15.99
C ILE A 76 -12.92 36.15 -17.42
N LEU A 77 -11.68 35.96 -17.86
CA LEU A 77 -11.37 35.49 -19.21
C LEU A 77 -11.95 34.10 -19.49
N ARG A 78 -11.87 33.17 -18.53
CA ARG A 78 -12.44 31.83 -18.67
C ARG A 78 -13.96 31.88 -18.77
N THR A 79 -14.63 32.71 -17.98
CA THR A 79 -16.09 32.89 -18.07
C THR A 79 -16.48 33.45 -19.43
N MET A 80 -15.78 34.46 -19.92
CA MET A 80 -16.02 35.03 -21.24
C MET A 80 -15.83 34.01 -22.37
N GLN A 81 -14.76 33.22 -22.31
CA GLN A 81 -14.51 32.13 -23.25
C GLN A 81 -15.63 31.08 -23.23
N ASN A 82 -16.02 30.62 -22.03
CA ASN A 82 -17.07 29.61 -21.86
C ASN A 82 -18.45 30.11 -22.34
N LYS A 83 -18.70 31.43 -22.27
CA LYS A 83 -19.91 32.07 -22.76
C LYS A 83 -19.85 32.44 -24.25
N GLY A 84 -18.75 32.11 -24.93
CA GLY A 84 -18.59 32.37 -26.37
C GLY A 84 -18.47 33.85 -26.71
N ILE A 85 -18.00 34.69 -25.79
CA ILE A 85 -17.75 36.10 -26.06
C ILE A 85 -16.47 36.21 -26.89
N THR A 86 -16.61 36.68 -28.12
CA THR A 86 -15.52 36.82 -29.09
C THR A 86 -15.17 38.27 -29.41
N ASN A 87 -16.03 39.22 -29.03
CA ASN A 87 -15.83 40.64 -29.27
C ASN A 87 -16.22 41.45 -28.03
N LEU A 88 -15.38 42.41 -27.67
CA LEU A 88 -15.63 43.38 -26.62
C LEU A 88 -15.90 44.74 -27.25
N THR A 89 -17.11 45.24 -27.09
CA THR A 89 -17.47 46.57 -27.58
C THR A 89 -16.89 47.65 -26.68
N THR A 90 -17.08 47.54 -25.37
CA THR A 90 -16.65 48.59 -24.44
C THR A 90 -16.21 48.02 -23.11
N ILE A 91 -15.19 48.64 -22.54
CA ILE A 91 -14.69 48.35 -21.21
C ILE A 91 -15.02 49.55 -20.33
N LEU A 92 -15.85 49.33 -19.30
CA LEU A 92 -16.15 50.33 -18.29
C LEU A 92 -15.18 50.13 -17.12
N TRP A 93 -14.26 51.07 -16.96
CA TRP A 93 -13.26 51.03 -15.90
C TRP A 93 -13.66 51.94 -14.74
N PHE A 94 -14.20 51.34 -13.69
CA PHE A 94 -14.74 52.04 -12.52
C PHE A 94 -13.65 52.34 -11.49
N VAL A 95 -13.37 53.62 -11.31
CA VAL A 95 -12.31 54.13 -10.43
C VAL A 95 -12.87 55.10 -9.39
N VAL A 96 -12.26 55.10 -8.21
CA VAL A 96 -12.47 56.13 -7.19
C VAL A 96 -11.19 56.94 -7.11
N PRO A 97 -11.24 58.28 -7.16
CA PRO A 97 -10.04 59.11 -7.08
C PRO A 97 -9.40 59.00 -5.68
N ASP A 98 -8.51 58.03 -5.51
CA ASP A 98 -7.66 57.85 -4.33
C ASP A 98 -6.20 57.71 -4.76
N ILE A 99 -5.37 58.67 -4.37
CA ILE A 99 -3.92 58.68 -4.66
C ILE A 99 -3.18 57.50 -4.04
N ARG A 100 -3.72 56.89 -2.97
CA ARG A 100 -3.13 55.71 -2.31
C ARG A 100 -3.39 54.42 -3.10
N ALA A 101 -4.25 54.45 -4.12
CA ALA A 101 -4.63 53.29 -4.92
C ALA A 101 -3.80 53.09 -6.21
N LEU A 102 -2.67 53.79 -6.39
CA LEU A 102 -1.87 53.73 -7.63
C LEU A 102 -1.48 52.31 -8.04
N GLY A 103 -1.10 51.45 -7.08
CA GLY A 103 -0.77 50.05 -7.36
C GLY A 103 -1.96 49.25 -7.91
N SER A 104 -3.17 49.55 -7.42
CA SER A 104 -4.42 48.94 -7.88
C SER A 104 -4.73 49.32 -9.33
N PHE A 105 -4.63 50.61 -9.66
CA PHE A 105 -4.86 51.10 -11.02
C PHE A 105 -3.90 50.44 -12.02
N HIS A 106 -2.63 50.26 -11.66
CA HIS A 106 -1.68 49.55 -12.52
C HIS A 106 -2.03 48.08 -12.74
N ARG A 107 -2.64 47.39 -11.77
CA ARG A 107 -3.05 45.99 -11.93
C ARG A 107 -4.29 45.89 -12.80
N GLN A 108 -5.27 46.77 -12.60
CA GLN A 108 -6.48 46.86 -13.43
C GLN A 108 -6.14 47.26 -14.88
N ALA A 109 -5.29 48.27 -15.08
CA ALA A 109 -4.83 48.71 -16.39
C ALA A 109 -4.07 47.61 -17.14
N ARG A 110 -3.22 46.83 -16.43
CA ARG A 110 -2.57 45.64 -17.01
C ARG A 110 -3.57 44.61 -17.50
N PHE A 111 -4.61 44.34 -16.72
CA PHE A 111 -5.65 43.41 -17.12
C PHE A 111 -6.40 43.90 -18.37
N ILE A 112 -6.80 45.17 -18.39
CA ILE A 112 -7.43 45.81 -19.56
C ILE A 112 -6.57 45.59 -20.81
N ASP A 113 -5.27 45.87 -20.74
CA ASP A 113 -4.36 45.70 -21.87
C ASP A 113 -4.27 44.26 -22.39
N THR A 114 -4.32 43.26 -21.49
CA THR A 114 -4.30 41.84 -21.90
C THR A 114 -5.54 41.35 -22.62
N LEU A 115 -6.66 42.07 -22.55
CA LEU A 115 -7.85 41.76 -23.36
C LEU A 115 -7.52 41.87 -24.85
N ALA A 116 -6.60 42.77 -25.21
CA ALA A 116 -6.12 43.01 -26.57
C ALA A 116 -4.74 42.38 -26.85
N GLN A 117 -4.36 41.32 -26.13
CA GLN A 117 -3.02 40.71 -26.28
C GLN A 117 -2.69 40.29 -27.72
N TYR A 118 -3.68 39.82 -28.47
CA TYR A 118 -3.53 39.38 -29.87
C TYR A 118 -4.18 40.33 -30.88
N TYR A 119 -4.66 41.48 -30.40
CA TYR A 119 -5.24 42.51 -31.22
C TYR A 119 -4.17 43.55 -31.54
N ASP A 120 -4.02 43.87 -32.83
CA ASP A 120 -3.06 44.87 -33.32
C ASP A 120 -3.52 46.31 -33.08
N GLY A 121 -4.79 46.51 -32.70
CA GLY A 121 -5.30 47.82 -32.31
C GLY A 121 -5.08 48.16 -30.84
N ASN A 122 -5.50 49.36 -30.48
CA ASN A 122 -5.35 49.91 -29.13
C ASN A 122 -6.62 49.66 -28.30
N VAL A 123 -6.50 48.89 -27.22
CA VAL A 123 -7.63 48.58 -26.32
C VAL A 123 -8.27 49.83 -25.72
N TRP A 124 -7.46 50.86 -25.48
CA TRP A 124 -7.87 52.08 -24.79
C TRP A 124 -8.84 52.92 -25.60
N ASN A 125 -8.96 52.65 -26.91
CA ASN A 125 -9.97 53.26 -27.79
C ASN A 125 -11.40 52.84 -27.46
N ASN A 126 -11.59 51.80 -26.66
CA ASN A 126 -12.89 51.26 -26.28
C ASN A 126 -13.11 51.32 -24.75
N VAL A 127 -12.32 52.12 -24.04
CA VAL A 127 -12.39 52.26 -22.58
C VAL A 127 -13.13 53.54 -22.22
N ILE A 128 -14.06 53.43 -21.27
CA ILE A 128 -14.66 54.56 -20.56
C ILE A 128 -14.22 54.49 -19.10
N ILE A 129 -13.52 55.52 -18.63
CA ILE A 129 -13.17 55.65 -17.21
C ILE A 129 -14.38 56.25 -16.49
N VAL A 130 -15.00 55.43 -15.64
CA VAL A 130 -16.18 55.81 -14.86
C VAL A 130 -15.74 56.16 -13.44
N HIS A 131 -16.08 57.35 -12.94
CA HIS A 131 -15.64 57.80 -11.63
C HIS A 131 -16.70 58.58 -10.86
N LYS A 132 -16.62 58.49 -9.53
CA LYS A 132 -17.42 59.31 -8.61
C LYS A 132 -16.71 60.65 -8.39
N GLY A 133 -17.41 61.76 -8.61
CA GLY A 133 -16.94 63.13 -8.31
C GLY A 133 -16.44 63.96 -9.50
N GLN A 134 -16.27 65.27 -9.27
CA GLN A 134 -16.02 66.31 -10.29
C GLN A 134 -14.63 66.25 -10.96
N SER A 135 -13.67 65.48 -10.43
CA SER A 135 -12.34 65.37 -11.05
C SER A 135 -11.69 64.01 -10.80
N ILE A 136 -11.11 63.44 -11.86
CA ILE A 136 -10.17 62.34 -11.75
C ILE A 136 -8.79 62.98 -11.51
N LEU A 137 -8.18 62.74 -10.35
CA LEU A 137 -6.75 63.02 -10.17
C LEU A 137 -5.96 62.19 -11.19
N LYS A 138 -4.80 62.66 -11.68
CA LYS A 138 -4.05 61.99 -12.75
C LYS A 138 -3.75 60.48 -12.53
N GLY A 139 -3.93 59.93 -11.33
CA GLY A 139 -3.66 58.52 -10.98
C GLY A 139 -4.13 57.45 -11.99
N PRO A 140 -5.44 57.26 -12.26
CA PRO A 140 -5.90 56.25 -13.21
C PRO A 140 -5.38 56.46 -14.63
N TYR A 141 -5.33 57.72 -15.07
CA TYR A 141 -4.82 58.12 -16.38
C TYR A 141 -3.32 57.85 -16.53
N ASP A 142 -2.53 58.20 -15.52
CA ASP A 142 -1.09 57.97 -15.47
C ASP A 142 -0.79 56.46 -15.48
N ALA A 143 -1.55 55.68 -14.70
CA ALA A 143 -1.42 54.22 -14.68
C ALA A 143 -1.78 53.61 -16.05
N ALA A 144 -2.88 54.04 -16.68
CA ALA A 144 -3.24 53.60 -18.02
C ALA A 144 -2.17 53.98 -19.04
N LYS A 145 -1.68 55.21 -19.01
CA LYS A 145 -0.66 55.72 -19.92
C LYS A 145 0.65 54.94 -19.79
N GLU A 146 1.12 54.71 -18.56
CA GLU A 146 2.34 53.95 -18.29
C GLU A 146 2.23 52.51 -18.81
N ILE A 147 1.10 51.84 -18.56
CA ILE A 147 0.87 50.48 -19.04
C ILE A 147 0.76 50.46 -20.57
N ALA A 148 -0.05 51.33 -21.16
CA ALA A 148 -0.21 51.43 -22.61
C ALA A 148 1.14 51.65 -23.32
N GLN A 149 1.98 52.54 -22.80
CA GLN A 149 3.32 52.81 -23.35
C GLN A 149 4.25 51.61 -23.25
N LYS A 150 4.25 50.90 -22.11
CA LYS A 150 5.05 49.67 -21.93
C LYS A 150 4.60 48.58 -22.90
N CYS A 151 3.30 48.39 -23.03
CA CYS A 151 2.70 47.40 -23.92
C CYS A 151 2.97 47.71 -25.39
N TYR A 152 2.81 48.98 -25.80
CA TYR A 152 3.19 49.44 -27.14
C TYR A 152 4.66 49.14 -27.43
N LYS A 153 5.57 49.47 -26.49
CA LYS A 153 7.00 49.16 -26.64
C LYS A 153 7.29 47.68 -26.78
N LEU A 154 6.60 46.83 -26.03
CA LEU A 154 6.76 45.38 -26.13
C LEU A 154 6.26 44.83 -27.48
N LYS A 155 5.15 45.37 -28.00
CA LYS A 155 4.59 44.96 -29.30
C LYS A 155 5.40 45.48 -30.49
N HIS A 156 5.86 46.73 -30.45
CA HIS A 156 6.47 47.41 -31.61
C HIS A 156 7.98 47.58 -31.52
N GLY A 157 8.62 47.21 -30.39
CA GLY A 157 10.06 47.37 -30.17
C GLY A 157 10.53 48.82 -29.95
N LYS A 158 9.63 49.80 -30.05
CA LYS A 158 9.90 51.23 -29.84
C LYS A 158 8.85 51.87 -28.94
N PHE A 159 9.20 52.95 -28.25
CA PHE A 159 8.19 53.76 -27.58
C PHE A 159 7.26 54.41 -28.61
N PRO A 160 6.00 54.72 -28.24
CA PRO A 160 5.11 55.50 -29.09
C PRO A 160 5.74 56.87 -29.38
N ASP A 161 5.48 57.39 -30.57
CA ASP A 161 5.99 58.71 -30.96
C ASP A 161 5.27 59.79 -30.11
N ASN A 162 5.83 60.99 -29.97
CA ASN A 162 5.25 62.01 -29.06
C ASN A 162 3.82 62.43 -29.44
N ASP A 163 3.42 62.22 -30.70
CA ASP A 163 2.08 62.51 -31.21
C ASP A 163 1.08 61.35 -30.97
N ASP A 164 1.57 60.17 -30.56
CA ASP A 164 0.77 58.99 -30.25
C ASP A 164 0.26 59.06 -28.80
N ASP A 165 -0.76 59.89 -28.57
CA ASP A 165 -1.54 59.79 -27.33
C ASP A 165 -2.39 58.51 -27.37
N LEU A 166 -1.86 57.44 -26.77
CA LEU A 166 -2.52 56.14 -26.67
C LEU A 166 -3.87 56.20 -25.90
N LEU A 167 -4.18 57.28 -25.19
CA LEU A 167 -5.45 57.46 -24.50
C LEU A 167 -6.37 58.48 -25.19
N LYS A 168 -6.02 58.95 -26.39
CA LYS A 168 -6.76 60.00 -27.12
C LYS A 168 -8.26 59.72 -27.29
N LYS A 169 -8.62 58.45 -27.45
CA LYS A 169 -10.01 57.99 -27.63
C LYS A 169 -10.65 57.45 -26.34
N THR A 170 -9.92 57.42 -25.23
CA THR A 170 -10.45 56.99 -23.94
C THR A 170 -11.40 58.06 -23.40
N SER A 171 -12.65 57.69 -23.21
CA SER A 171 -13.68 58.60 -22.70
C SER A 171 -13.71 58.62 -21.17
N ASN A 172 -14.25 59.69 -20.60
CA ASN A 172 -14.53 59.80 -19.17
C ASN A 172 -16.02 59.95 -18.92
N PHE A 173 -16.49 59.36 -17.82
CA PHE A 173 -17.82 59.60 -17.32
C PHE A 173 -17.81 59.83 -15.80
N ALA A 174 -18.03 61.09 -15.41
CA ALA A 174 -18.29 61.46 -14.03
C ALA A 174 -19.75 61.14 -13.69
N ILE A 175 -19.95 60.25 -12.72
CA ILE A 175 -21.28 59.85 -12.25
C ILE A 175 -21.34 59.86 -10.73
N LEU A 176 -22.25 60.67 -10.21
CA LEU A 176 -22.58 60.75 -8.79
C LEU A 176 -24.09 60.66 -8.66
N LEU A 177 -24.59 59.74 -7.83
CA LEU A 177 -26.03 59.61 -7.64
C LEU A 177 -26.49 60.70 -6.67
N PHE A 178 -27.45 61.51 -7.10
CA PHE A 178 -28.08 62.56 -6.28
C PHE A 178 -28.61 62.00 -4.96
N GLU A 179 -29.05 60.74 -4.99
CA GLU A 179 -29.59 60.02 -3.85
C GLU A 179 -28.52 59.59 -2.83
N SER A 180 -27.27 59.45 -3.29
CA SER A 180 -26.13 59.04 -2.46
C SER A 180 -25.49 60.18 -1.66
N GLU A 181 -25.88 61.43 -1.93
CA GLU A 181 -25.39 62.61 -1.21
C GLU A 181 -26.05 62.78 0.16
N GLU A 182 -25.31 63.35 1.14
CA GLU A 182 -25.89 63.68 2.44
C GLU A 182 -27.02 64.71 2.31
N VAL A 183 -28.08 64.56 3.13
CA VAL A 183 -29.24 65.47 3.12
C VAL A 183 -28.84 66.93 3.43
N SER A 184 -27.76 67.12 4.18
CA SER A 184 -27.14 68.42 4.49
C SER A 184 -26.31 69.03 3.36
N ASN A 185 -26.08 68.30 2.26
CA ASN A 185 -25.31 68.83 1.14
C ASN A 185 -26.11 69.94 0.42
N LEU A 186 -25.46 71.06 0.10
CA LEU A 186 -26.05 72.19 -0.63
C LEU A 186 -26.74 71.77 -1.93
N ILE A 187 -26.26 70.70 -2.55
CA ILE A 187 -26.84 70.11 -3.76
C ILE A 187 -28.23 69.54 -3.49
N ARG A 188 -28.45 68.88 -2.34
CA ARG A 188 -29.76 68.34 -1.93
C ARG A 188 -30.70 69.40 -1.39
N MET A 189 -30.17 70.52 -0.88
CA MET A 189 -30.97 71.66 -0.43
C MET A 189 -31.40 72.59 -1.57
N GLY A 190 -30.73 72.54 -2.73
CA GLY A 190 -31.06 73.35 -3.89
C GLY A 190 -32.14 72.73 -4.78
N ASN A 191 -33.01 73.57 -5.35
CA ASN A 191 -34.00 73.16 -6.36
C ASN A 191 -33.36 73.08 -7.76
N PHE A 192 -32.38 72.19 -7.94
CA PHE A 192 -31.74 71.98 -9.23
C PHE A 192 -32.59 71.09 -10.15
N THR A 193 -32.69 71.48 -11.42
CA THR A 193 -33.25 70.65 -12.47
C THR A 193 -32.32 69.49 -12.80
N SER A 194 -32.86 68.41 -13.39
CA SER A 194 -32.02 67.28 -13.79
C SER A 194 -30.97 67.67 -14.83
N ASP A 195 -31.26 68.64 -15.72
CA ASP A 195 -30.28 69.09 -16.72
C ASP A 195 -29.12 69.87 -16.08
N GLU A 196 -29.39 70.70 -15.07
CA GLU A 196 -28.35 71.38 -14.28
C GLU A 196 -27.48 70.37 -13.51
N LEU A 197 -28.09 69.35 -12.89
CA LEU A 197 -27.37 68.29 -12.18
C LEU A 197 -26.49 67.46 -13.14
N ASN A 198 -27.05 67.02 -14.26
CA ASN A 198 -26.36 66.16 -15.22
C ASN A 198 -25.17 66.87 -15.88
N SER A 199 -25.25 68.19 -16.09
CA SER A 199 -24.12 68.99 -16.60
C SER A 199 -22.89 68.96 -15.66
N ASN A 200 -23.12 68.63 -14.39
CA ASN A 200 -22.08 68.43 -13.37
C ASN A 200 -21.85 66.94 -13.08
N GLY A 201 -22.32 66.01 -13.91
CA GLY A 201 -22.14 64.57 -13.67
C GLY A 201 -22.91 64.01 -12.48
N ILE A 202 -23.96 64.72 -12.02
CA ILE A 202 -24.85 64.28 -10.94
C ILE A 202 -26.16 63.80 -11.55
N PHE A 203 -26.57 62.58 -11.25
CA PHE A 203 -27.73 61.93 -11.85
C PHE A 203 -28.68 61.44 -10.78
N LYS A 204 -29.99 61.50 -11.05
CA LYS A 204 -31.00 60.90 -10.17
C LYS A 204 -31.14 59.42 -10.49
N GLU A 205 -31.18 58.59 -9.46
CA GLU A 205 -31.43 57.16 -9.58
C GLU A 205 -32.82 56.87 -10.18
N SER A 206 -33.78 57.77 -9.98
CA SER A 206 -35.12 57.67 -10.58
C SER A 206 -35.16 57.94 -12.09
N GLU A 207 -34.07 58.41 -12.70
CA GLU A 207 -33.97 58.78 -14.13
C GLU A 207 -32.88 57.96 -14.86
N PRO A 208 -32.92 56.61 -14.82
CA PRO A 208 -31.86 55.75 -15.36
C PRO A 208 -31.67 55.91 -16.87
N GLU A 209 -32.71 56.30 -17.61
CA GLU A 209 -32.66 56.56 -19.05
C GLU A 209 -31.69 57.70 -19.41
N ARG A 210 -31.52 58.68 -18.52
CA ARG A 210 -30.58 59.79 -18.74
C ARG A 210 -29.14 59.33 -18.58
N ILE A 211 -28.88 58.44 -17.62
CA ILE A 211 -27.56 57.81 -17.44
C ILE A 211 -27.24 56.93 -18.65
N LEU A 212 -28.21 56.12 -19.09
CA LEU A 212 -28.08 55.26 -20.26
C LEU A 212 -27.74 56.07 -21.52
N ALA A 213 -28.43 57.20 -21.74
CA ALA A 213 -28.18 58.06 -22.90
C ALA A 213 -26.73 58.59 -22.96
N VAL A 214 -26.13 58.91 -21.80
CA VAL A 214 -24.72 59.33 -21.74
C VAL A 214 -23.80 58.18 -22.14
N TYR A 215 -24.02 56.98 -21.58
CA TYR A 215 -23.25 55.80 -21.97
C TYR A 215 -23.38 55.51 -23.46
N GLU A 216 -24.59 55.51 -24.02
CA GLU A 216 -24.81 55.27 -25.45
C GLU A 216 -24.09 56.29 -26.33
N SER A 217 -24.08 57.56 -25.92
CA SER A 217 -23.32 58.61 -26.61
C SER A 217 -21.82 58.34 -26.61
N LEU A 218 -21.25 57.97 -25.45
CA LEU A 218 -19.82 57.67 -25.30
C LEU A 218 -19.40 56.38 -26.03
N MET A 219 -20.30 55.42 -26.13
CA MET A 219 -20.05 54.11 -26.75
C MET A 219 -20.24 54.13 -28.28
N LYS A 220 -20.72 55.22 -28.86
CA LYS A 220 -21.13 55.28 -30.27
C LYS A 220 -20.01 54.84 -31.23
N GLU A 221 -18.80 55.36 -31.05
CA GLU A 221 -17.63 54.99 -31.87
C GLU A 221 -17.12 53.57 -31.56
N HIS A 222 -17.32 53.09 -30.33
CA HIS A 222 -16.85 51.77 -29.91
C HIS A 222 -17.58 50.63 -30.65
N LEU A 223 -18.83 50.86 -31.07
CA LEU A 223 -19.63 49.90 -31.84
C LEU A 223 -19.05 49.63 -33.24
N GLU A 224 -18.35 50.60 -33.82
CA GLU A 224 -17.74 50.48 -35.16
C GLU A 224 -16.41 49.70 -35.11
N HIS A 225 -15.78 49.66 -33.94
CA HIS A 225 -14.45 49.08 -33.73
C HIS A 225 -14.40 48.19 -32.48
N PRO A 226 -15.16 47.08 -32.42
CA PRO A 226 -15.08 46.17 -31.28
C PRO A 226 -13.69 45.50 -31.22
N ILE A 227 -13.23 45.21 -30.00
CA ILE A 227 -11.97 44.51 -29.74
C ILE A 227 -12.20 43.00 -29.89
N PRO A 228 -11.53 42.31 -30.83
CA PRO A 228 -11.60 40.85 -30.91
C PRO A 228 -10.93 40.21 -29.69
N LEU A 229 -11.69 39.42 -28.93
CA LEU A 229 -11.19 38.64 -27.82
C LEU A 229 -10.75 37.26 -28.30
N GLU A 230 -9.55 37.20 -28.87
CA GLU A 230 -8.95 35.96 -29.34
C GLU A 230 -8.30 35.17 -28.20
N PHE A 231 -8.38 33.84 -28.24
CA PHE A 231 -7.64 32.93 -27.38
C PHE A 231 -6.73 32.04 -28.21
N LYS A 232 -5.45 31.98 -27.87
CA LYS A 232 -4.44 31.20 -28.62
C LYS A 232 -3.80 30.20 -27.68
N ASN A 233 -3.86 28.92 -28.03
CA ASN A 233 -3.29 27.86 -27.20
C ASN A 233 -1.80 27.73 -27.47
N PHE A 234 -1.00 27.70 -26.41
CA PHE A 234 0.43 27.47 -26.45
C PHE A 234 0.78 26.27 -25.59
N LYS A 235 1.79 25.52 -26.01
CA LYS A 235 2.34 24.43 -25.22
C LYS A 235 3.32 25.01 -24.21
N CYS A 236 3.15 24.67 -22.94
CA CYS A 236 4.15 24.98 -21.93
C CYS A 236 5.39 24.12 -22.16
N GLU A 237 6.58 24.73 -22.11
CA GLU A 237 7.86 24.02 -22.26
C GLU A 237 8.19 23.18 -21.02
N LYS A 238 7.59 23.49 -19.88
CA LYS A 238 7.85 22.83 -18.59
C LYS A 238 6.83 21.75 -18.24
N CYS A 239 5.70 21.64 -18.94
CA CYS A 239 4.63 20.70 -18.61
C CYS A 239 3.71 20.39 -19.80
N PRO A 240 2.87 19.36 -19.71
CA PRO A 240 1.97 19.00 -20.81
C PRO A 240 0.79 19.96 -20.98
N GLU A 241 0.73 21.09 -20.26
CA GLU A 241 -0.35 22.06 -20.40
C GLU A 241 -0.34 22.70 -21.79
N TYR A 242 -1.50 22.74 -22.42
CA TYR A 242 -1.73 23.34 -23.73
C TYR A 242 -2.97 24.23 -23.67
N THR A 243 -2.75 25.52 -23.42
CA THR A 243 -3.83 26.49 -23.18
C THR A 243 -3.36 27.91 -23.49
N ASP A 244 -4.27 28.88 -23.47
CA ASP A 244 -3.91 30.30 -23.53
C ASP A 244 -3.18 30.70 -22.24
N PRO A 245 -2.02 31.36 -22.31
CA PRO A 245 -1.25 31.77 -21.14
C PRO A 245 -2.04 32.58 -20.12
N ARG A 246 -3.06 33.34 -20.55
CA ARG A 246 -3.94 34.11 -19.65
C ARG A 246 -4.98 33.24 -18.93
N LEU A 247 -5.22 32.02 -19.42
CA LEU A 247 -6.15 31.04 -18.83
C LEU A 247 -5.44 29.98 -17.98
N ALA A 248 -4.12 29.92 -18.06
CA ALA A 248 -3.29 29.02 -17.27
C ALA A 248 -3.32 29.42 -15.79
N VAL A 249 -3.26 28.42 -14.91
CA VAL A 249 -3.03 28.66 -13.48
C VAL A 249 -1.63 29.24 -13.26
N ALA A 250 -1.42 30.00 -12.19
CA ALA A 250 -0.17 30.72 -11.96
C ALA A 250 1.07 29.79 -11.85
N GLU A 251 0.86 28.59 -11.32
CA GLU A 251 1.91 27.62 -11.04
C GLU A 251 1.67 26.33 -11.80
N CYS A 252 2.75 25.85 -12.39
CA CYS A 252 2.83 24.55 -12.99
C CYS A 252 3.20 23.49 -11.93
N HIS A 253 2.65 22.28 -12.04
CA HIS A 253 2.98 21.10 -11.20
C HIS A 253 2.56 21.21 -9.72
N LEU A 254 1.30 21.59 -9.48
CA LEU A 254 0.72 21.71 -8.14
C LEU A 254 0.66 20.37 -7.39
N ASP A 255 0.31 19.28 -8.08
CA ASP A 255 0.08 17.98 -7.45
C ASP A 255 1.32 17.10 -7.38
N GLY A 256 1.70 16.74 -6.15
CA GLY A 256 2.67 15.68 -5.85
C GLY A 256 1.99 14.34 -5.60
N GLU A 257 2.72 13.25 -5.86
CA GLU A 257 2.42 11.91 -5.37
C GLU A 257 3.69 11.26 -4.85
N LEU A 258 3.54 10.31 -3.94
CA LEU A 258 4.67 9.57 -3.36
C LEU A 258 4.80 8.23 -4.06
N ILE A 259 5.97 7.99 -4.65
CA ILE A 259 6.32 6.73 -5.31
C ILE A 259 7.55 6.09 -4.65
N HIS A 260 7.69 4.78 -4.82
CA HIS A 260 8.96 4.08 -4.61
C HIS A 260 9.74 4.06 -5.93
N ASN A 261 11.07 4.12 -5.87
CA ASN A 261 11.89 3.89 -7.06
C ASN A 261 11.71 2.46 -7.59
N ASN A 262 11.90 2.27 -8.90
CA ASN A 262 11.74 0.95 -9.53
C ASN A 262 12.78 -0.09 -9.08
N ASN A 263 13.87 0.32 -8.46
CA ASN A 263 14.90 -0.57 -7.95
C ASN A 263 14.40 -1.31 -6.71
N LYS A 264 14.32 -2.63 -6.83
CA LYS A 264 13.90 -3.55 -5.77
C LYS A 264 15.11 -4.31 -5.27
N VAL A 265 15.30 -4.33 -3.96
CA VAL A 265 16.25 -5.23 -3.29
C VAL A 265 15.48 -6.31 -2.56
N MET A 266 15.99 -7.54 -2.60
CA MET A 266 15.38 -8.68 -1.93
C MET A 266 15.96 -8.81 -0.53
N ILE A 267 15.12 -8.73 0.51
CA ILE A 267 15.55 -8.88 1.90
C ILE A 267 14.77 -10.00 2.62
N HIS A 268 15.27 -10.43 3.77
CA HIS A 268 14.52 -11.27 4.70
C HIS A 268 13.93 -10.40 5.82
N LEU A 269 12.59 -10.36 5.94
CA LEU A 269 11.89 -9.67 7.01
C LEU A 269 11.73 -10.52 8.27
N GLY A 270 11.93 -11.84 8.14
CA GLY A 270 11.78 -12.81 9.22
C GLY A 270 13.01 -12.88 10.12
N ASN A 271 12.78 -13.21 11.39
CA ASN A 271 13.85 -13.50 12.34
C ASN A 271 14.64 -14.75 11.92
N LYS A 272 15.83 -14.91 12.49
CA LYS A 272 16.63 -16.12 12.35
C LYS A 272 16.26 -17.09 13.46
N GLU A 273 16.07 -18.36 13.11
CA GLU A 273 15.78 -19.43 14.06
C GLU A 273 16.70 -20.62 13.84
N MET A 274 17.08 -21.28 14.93
CA MET A 274 17.88 -22.51 14.89
C MET A 274 16.97 -23.72 14.74
N ARG A 275 17.16 -24.52 13.68
CA ARG A 275 16.40 -25.75 13.42
C ARG A 275 17.30 -26.91 13.01
N HIS A 276 16.75 -28.12 13.08
CA HIS A 276 17.36 -29.32 12.51
C HIS A 276 16.65 -29.62 11.17
N PRO A 277 17.31 -29.47 10.01
CA PRO A 277 16.67 -29.56 8.69
C PRO A 277 16.40 -30.98 8.20
N LYS A 278 16.97 -31.99 8.88
CA LYS A 278 16.84 -33.40 8.54
C LYS A 278 16.09 -34.14 9.63
N GLY A 279 15.66 -35.36 9.31
CA GLY A 279 14.97 -36.24 10.24
C GLY A 279 15.82 -36.69 11.42
N THR A 280 15.27 -37.61 12.18
CA THR A 280 15.97 -38.23 13.32
C THR A 280 16.23 -39.69 13.01
N HIS A 281 17.38 -40.20 13.44
CA HIS A 281 17.74 -41.60 13.33
C HIS A 281 18.14 -42.17 14.69
N TRP A 282 17.91 -43.47 14.85
CA TRP A 282 18.27 -44.20 16.06
C TRP A 282 19.64 -44.85 15.88
N CYS A 283 20.53 -44.67 16.85
CA CYS A 283 21.80 -45.38 16.87
C CYS A 283 22.19 -45.81 18.29
N HIS A 284 23.17 -46.72 18.34
CA HIS A 284 23.86 -47.08 19.58
C HIS A 284 25.18 -46.32 19.65
N THR A 285 25.36 -45.54 20.71
CA THR A 285 26.55 -44.69 20.91
C THR A 285 27.74 -45.45 21.47
N GLU A 286 27.53 -46.69 21.94
CA GLU A 286 28.55 -47.53 22.54
C GLU A 286 28.57 -48.92 21.87
N GLY A 287 29.74 -49.56 21.88
CA GLY A 287 29.92 -50.89 21.31
C GLY A 287 29.09 -51.98 22.02
N LYS A 288 28.93 -53.11 21.33
CA LYS A 288 28.31 -54.30 21.92
C LYS A 288 29.21 -54.89 23.01
N GLU A 289 28.59 -55.39 24.07
CA GLU A 289 29.22 -56.24 25.07
C GLU A 289 28.60 -57.64 25.06
N LYS A 290 29.41 -58.62 25.44
CA LYS A 290 28.97 -60.00 25.64
C LYS A 290 28.57 -60.19 27.10
N TYR A 291 27.38 -60.74 27.32
CA TYR A 291 26.86 -61.01 28.66
C TYR A 291 26.20 -62.39 28.73
N HIS A 292 26.04 -62.91 29.94
CA HIS A 292 25.22 -64.09 30.21
C HIS A 292 23.89 -63.61 30.82
N PRO A 293 22.73 -63.96 30.24
CA PRO A 293 21.42 -63.59 30.80
C PRO A 293 21.14 -64.32 32.12
N ASP A 294 21.72 -65.51 32.30
CA ASP A 294 21.61 -66.30 33.52
C ASP A 294 22.84 -66.09 34.42
N GLY A 295 22.59 -65.88 35.71
CA GLY A 295 23.64 -65.85 36.73
C GLY A 295 24.40 -67.18 36.82
N VAL A 296 25.60 -67.13 37.40
CA VAL A 296 26.40 -68.32 37.69
C VAL A 296 25.59 -69.23 38.60
N SER A 297 25.33 -70.46 38.16
CA SER A 297 24.69 -71.48 38.97
C SER A 297 25.38 -72.81 38.77
N LYS A 298 25.24 -73.70 39.76
CA LYS A 298 25.68 -75.07 39.63
C LYS A 298 24.74 -75.82 38.69
N TYR A 299 25.27 -76.40 37.62
CA TYR A 299 24.52 -77.28 36.72
C TYR A 299 25.36 -78.51 36.35
N HIS A 300 24.69 -79.56 35.84
CA HIS A 300 25.37 -80.77 35.41
C HIS A 300 25.58 -80.74 33.90
N ALA A 301 26.75 -80.26 33.46
CA ALA A 301 27.05 -80.07 32.04
C ALA A 301 27.10 -81.41 31.29
N ASN A 302 26.25 -81.58 30.26
CA ASN A 302 26.21 -82.75 29.38
C ASN A 302 26.02 -84.11 30.10
N SER A 303 25.51 -84.12 31.32
CA SER A 303 25.27 -85.36 32.06
C SER A 303 23.84 -85.86 31.89
N ILE A 304 23.67 -87.16 31.79
CA ILE A 304 22.36 -87.83 31.79
C ILE A 304 22.11 -88.34 33.22
N GLN A 305 20.87 -88.31 33.69
CA GLN A 305 20.51 -88.97 34.94
C GLN A 305 20.44 -90.48 34.71
N VAL A 306 21.16 -91.24 35.52
CA VAL A 306 21.17 -92.71 35.48
C VAL A 306 20.88 -93.28 36.86
N TRP A 307 20.29 -94.46 36.89
CA TRP A 307 20.02 -95.19 38.13
C TRP A 307 21.20 -96.08 38.48
N SER A 308 21.59 -96.09 39.75
CA SER A 308 22.69 -96.91 40.26
C SER A 308 22.25 -97.77 41.45
N HIS A 309 22.78 -99.01 41.52
CA HIS A 309 22.59 -99.92 42.64
C HIS A 309 23.95 -100.28 43.26
N LYS A 310 24.06 -100.19 44.60
CA LYS A 310 25.19 -100.72 45.36
C LYS A 310 24.83 -102.10 45.91
N ASN A 311 25.26 -103.18 45.25
CA ASN A 311 25.30 -104.52 45.85
C ASN A 311 26.74 -105.04 45.85
N SER A 312 27.14 -105.62 46.98
CA SER A 312 28.46 -106.18 47.30
C SER A 312 29.03 -107.01 46.14
N GLY A 313 30.02 -106.44 45.44
CA GLY A 313 30.87 -107.13 44.48
C GLY A 313 30.70 -106.75 43.00
N SER A 314 29.61 -106.11 42.57
CA SER A 314 29.52 -105.55 41.20
C SER A 314 28.50 -104.42 41.09
N SER A 315 28.95 -103.22 40.71
CA SER A 315 28.05 -102.10 40.38
C SER A 315 27.59 -102.28 38.93
N LYS A 316 26.28 -102.39 38.70
CA LYS A 316 25.69 -102.36 37.35
C LYS A 316 24.94 -101.04 37.20
N ILE A 317 25.37 -100.23 36.23
CA ILE A 317 24.69 -98.99 35.84
C ILE A 317 23.84 -99.33 34.63
N HIS A 318 22.57 -98.92 34.61
CA HIS A 318 21.75 -99.04 33.42
C HIS A 318 21.03 -97.72 33.11
N THR A 319 20.99 -97.38 31.83
CA THR A 319 20.14 -96.31 31.32
C THR A 319 18.71 -96.80 31.31
N GLY A 320 17.91 -96.42 32.31
CA GLY A 320 16.47 -96.57 32.21
C GLY A 320 15.97 -95.60 31.15
N SER A 321 15.67 -96.07 29.94
CA SER A 321 14.97 -95.26 28.95
C SER A 321 13.55 -95.01 29.44
N LEU A 322 13.29 -93.79 29.92
CA LEU A 322 11.97 -93.19 29.87
C LEU A 322 11.60 -93.09 28.39
N ARG A 323 10.76 -94.00 27.88
CA ARG A 323 9.96 -93.69 26.69
C ARG A 323 8.85 -92.76 27.16
N SER A 324 9.17 -91.47 27.26
CA SER A 324 8.14 -90.43 27.25
C SER A 324 7.46 -90.49 25.89
N GLY A 325 6.13 -90.58 25.89
CA GLY A 325 5.36 -90.37 24.68
C GLY A 325 5.62 -88.96 24.19
N GLU A 326 6.33 -88.83 23.08
CA GLU A 326 6.39 -87.58 22.35
C GLU A 326 5.17 -87.54 21.42
N GLU A 327 4.25 -86.63 21.73
CA GLU A 327 3.27 -86.12 20.80
C GLU A 327 4.02 -85.44 19.65
N TYR A 328 3.96 -86.05 18.46
CA TYR A 328 4.37 -85.36 17.24
C TYR A 328 3.25 -84.39 16.83
N GLU A 329 3.40 -83.11 17.14
CA GLU A 329 2.70 -82.05 16.40
C GLU A 329 3.33 -81.91 15.01
N THR A 330 2.77 -82.60 14.02
CA THR A 330 2.96 -82.21 12.62
C THR A 330 2.05 -81.01 12.33
N ARG A 331 2.63 -79.82 12.28
CA ARG A 331 1.97 -78.64 11.67
C ARG A 331 1.84 -78.86 10.17
N ASP A 332 0.62 -79.11 9.73
CA ASP A 332 0.25 -79.09 8.33
C ASP A 332 0.11 -77.64 7.85
N HIS A 333 0.84 -77.31 6.78
CA HIS A 333 0.73 -76.03 6.07
C HIS A 333 -0.17 -76.24 4.86
N GLY A 334 -1.49 -76.18 5.07
CA GLY A 334 -2.46 -76.34 4.01
C GLY A 334 -3.81 -75.70 4.35
N ALA A 335 -4.35 -74.91 3.42
CA ALA A 335 -5.65 -74.27 3.51
C ALA A 335 -6.78 -75.29 3.30
N GLY A 336 -7.71 -75.38 4.25
CA GLY A 336 -9.06 -75.93 4.00
C GLY A 336 -9.57 -77.00 4.97
N ALA A 337 -10.60 -76.60 5.74
CA ALA A 337 -11.80 -77.36 6.12
C ALA A 337 -11.76 -78.52 7.14
N ASN A 338 -12.40 -78.26 8.29
CA ASN A 338 -13.52 -79.01 8.91
C ASN A 338 -13.67 -80.50 8.58
N ALA A 339 -13.48 -81.38 9.58
CA ALA A 339 -14.53 -82.26 10.14
C ALA A 339 -13.93 -83.41 10.98
N LEU A 340 -14.52 -83.57 12.16
CA LEU A 340 -14.29 -84.65 13.13
C LEU A 340 -14.74 -86.00 12.56
N ARG A 341 -13.91 -87.06 12.65
CA ARG A 341 -14.36 -88.45 12.92
C ARG A 341 -13.19 -89.41 13.18
N ILE A 342 -13.34 -90.16 14.27
CA ILE A 342 -12.47 -91.20 14.82
C ILE A 342 -12.83 -92.55 14.17
N PHE A 343 -11.85 -93.24 13.58
CA PHE A 343 -11.76 -94.69 13.32
C PHE A 343 -10.26 -94.98 13.06
N THR A 344 -9.59 -96.06 13.47
CA THR A 344 -9.93 -97.48 13.68
C THR A 344 -8.71 -98.17 14.34
N PHE A 345 -8.89 -99.31 15.01
CA PHE A 345 -7.84 -100.34 15.10
C PHE A 345 -8.44 -101.72 14.80
N GLY A 346 -7.92 -102.39 13.76
CA GLY A 346 -7.99 -103.84 13.58
C GLY A 346 -6.77 -104.51 14.25
N ILE A 347 -6.92 -105.59 15.02
CA ILE A 347 -6.90 -107.03 14.61
C ILE A 347 -5.43 -107.48 14.37
N VAL A 348 -4.83 -108.55 14.93
CA VAL A 348 -5.22 -109.79 15.66
C VAL A 348 -4.04 -110.21 16.59
N ASP A 349 -4.26 -111.05 17.60
CA ASP A 349 -4.01 -112.51 17.46
C ASP A 349 -4.80 -113.34 18.49
N LEU A 350 -5.61 -114.27 17.98
CA LEU A 350 -6.37 -115.30 18.70
C LEU A 350 -5.62 -116.61 18.46
N HIS A 351 -4.75 -117.05 19.39
CA HIS A 351 -4.44 -118.45 19.72
C HIS A 351 -3.11 -118.60 20.49
N ASP A 352 -3.03 -118.14 21.74
CA ASP A 352 -2.15 -118.78 22.72
C ASP A 352 -2.89 -119.00 24.04
N THR A 353 -3.23 -120.27 24.28
CA THR A 353 -4.01 -120.78 25.41
C THR A 353 -3.11 -121.67 26.27
N LYS A 354 -2.13 -121.11 26.99
CA LYS A 354 -1.52 -121.75 28.20
C LYS A 354 -0.49 -120.83 28.92
N ARG A 355 -0.97 -119.80 29.62
CA ARG A 355 -0.52 -119.46 30.99
C ARG A 355 -1.42 -118.41 31.61
N ASN A 356 -2.00 -118.78 32.75
CA ASN A 356 -2.92 -117.95 33.52
C ASN A 356 -2.28 -116.62 33.96
N PRO A 357 -3.09 -115.56 34.04
CA PRO A 357 -2.68 -114.21 34.38
C PRO A 357 -2.42 -114.11 35.88
N SER A 358 -1.31 -113.47 36.26
CA SER A 358 -1.13 -113.00 37.63
C SER A 358 -1.29 -111.49 37.64
N TYR A 359 -2.42 -111.07 38.20
CA TYR A 359 -2.74 -109.73 38.71
C TYR A 359 -1.59 -109.22 39.63
N TYR A 360 -1.36 -107.92 39.86
CA TYR A 360 -2.24 -107.01 40.61
C TYR A 360 -1.96 -105.54 40.30
N SER A 361 -3.07 -104.79 40.18
CA SER A 361 -3.14 -103.33 40.34
C SER A 361 -2.99 -102.98 41.82
N CYS A 362 -2.13 -102.00 42.14
CA CYS A 362 -1.98 -101.49 43.52
C CYS A 362 -2.49 -100.06 43.72
N CYS A 363 -3.18 -99.48 42.74
CA CYS A 363 -3.87 -98.20 42.89
C CYS A 363 -5.10 -98.18 41.99
N GLY A 364 -6.29 -98.27 42.58
CA GLY A 364 -7.58 -98.19 41.88
C GLY A 364 -7.91 -96.79 41.37
N GLY A 365 -6.97 -96.11 40.71
CA GLY A 365 -7.12 -94.76 40.14
C GLY A 365 -6.93 -94.74 38.62
N SER A 366 -7.49 -93.73 37.95
CA SER A 366 -7.33 -93.51 36.51
C SER A 366 -5.89 -93.08 36.15
N LYS A 367 -5.53 -93.23 34.87
CA LYS A 367 -4.17 -93.04 34.31
C LYS A 367 -3.58 -91.64 34.56
N ASP A 368 -4.42 -90.68 34.93
CA ASP A 368 -4.07 -89.26 35.12
C ASP A 368 -3.80 -88.90 36.60
N SER A 369 -3.80 -89.88 37.50
CA SER A 369 -3.54 -89.65 38.92
C SER A 369 -2.06 -89.39 39.20
N SER A 370 -1.78 -88.28 39.90
CA SER A 370 -0.43 -87.87 40.29
C SER A 370 0.19 -88.89 41.27
N GLY A 371 1.10 -89.72 40.77
CA GLY A 371 1.82 -90.72 41.57
C GLY A 371 2.12 -92.04 40.86
N CYS A 372 1.50 -92.33 39.72
CA CYS A 372 1.76 -93.56 38.96
C CYS A 372 2.97 -93.41 38.01
N THR A 373 4.17 -93.52 38.57
CA THR A 373 5.39 -93.72 37.79
C THR A 373 5.63 -95.22 37.60
N THR A 374 5.81 -95.61 36.35
CA THR A 374 6.11 -96.98 35.90
C THR A 374 7.30 -97.58 36.64
N LYS A 375 7.03 -98.54 37.53
CA LYS A 375 8.08 -99.37 38.16
C LYS A 375 8.71 -100.29 37.13
N SER A 376 10.03 -100.21 36.99
CA SER A 376 10.83 -101.28 36.38
C SER A 376 10.84 -102.50 37.31
N SER A 377 10.86 -103.70 36.74
CA SER A 377 10.80 -105.00 37.43
C SER A 377 11.90 -105.26 38.46
N CYS A 378 12.90 -104.37 38.60
CA CYS A 378 13.96 -104.48 39.59
C CYS A 378 13.63 -103.86 40.97
N CYS A 379 12.56 -103.06 41.10
CA CYS A 379 12.27 -102.32 42.34
C CYS A 379 11.67 -103.16 43.48
N ASP A 380 11.24 -104.40 43.24
CA ASP A 380 10.56 -105.20 44.26
C ASP A 380 11.53 -106.04 45.13
N ARG A 381 12.85 -105.89 44.98
CA ARG A 381 13.84 -106.64 45.78
C ARG A 381 14.90 -105.84 46.54
N ASN A 382 14.95 -104.50 46.47
CA ASN A 382 15.87 -103.74 47.35
C ASN A 382 15.52 -102.22 47.46
N PRO A 383 15.34 -101.66 48.67
CA PRO A 383 15.07 -100.23 48.89
C PRO A 383 16.34 -99.37 48.85
N GLY A 384 17.06 -99.34 47.72
CA GLY A 384 18.37 -98.67 47.61
C GLY A 384 18.72 -98.06 46.25
N CYS A 385 17.75 -97.67 45.44
CA CYS A 385 18.00 -97.06 44.13
C CYS A 385 18.17 -95.55 44.27
N GLU A 386 19.33 -95.01 43.87
CA GLU A 386 19.59 -93.57 43.86
C GLU A 386 19.75 -93.07 42.41
N LEU A 387 19.10 -91.93 42.11
CA LEU A 387 19.24 -91.24 40.83
C LEU A 387 20.50 -90.37 40.88
N ILE A 388 21.47 -90.69 40.04
CA ILE A 388 22.76 -89.99 40.01
C ILE A 388 23.01 -89.39 38.63
N TYR A 389 23.69 -88.25 38.58
CA TYR A 389 24.16 -87.69 37.30
C TYR A 389 25.45 -88.40 36.87
N THR A 390 25.58 -88.71 35.58
CA THR A 390 26.79 -89.37 35.04
C THR A 390 28.07 -88.58 35.30
N CYS A 391 28.02 -87.25 35.49
CA CYS A 391 29.21 -86.44 35.75
C CYS A 391 29.85 -86.67 37.12
N CYS A 392 29.05 -86.85 38.17
CA CYS A 392 29.55 -86.80 39.56
C CYS A 392 29.05 -87.94 40.44
N GLN A 393 28.18 -88.80 39.91
CA GLN A 393 27.60 -89.94 40.62
C GLN A 393 26.94 -89.57 41.96
N ARG A 394 26.40 -88.35 42.07
CA ARG A 394 25.69 -87.84 43.26
C ARG A 394 24.31 -87.34 42.85
N SER A 395 23.35 -87.44 43.77
CA SER A 395 22.07 -86.72 43.70
C SER A 395 22.27 -85.30 44.25
N GLY A 396 21.68 -84.27 43.63
CA GLY A 396 21.70 -82.89 44.14
C GLY A 396 22.39 -81.83 43.26
N GLU A 397 22.83 -80.74 43.90
CA GLU A 397 23.35 -79.51 43.25
C GLU A 397 24.42 -79.79 42.19
N GLY A 398 24.35 -79.08 41.06
CA GLY A 398 25.22 -79.26 39.90
C GLY A 398 26.71 -79.44 40.22
N CYS A 399 27.35 -80.33 39.46
CA CYS A 399 28.77 -80.67 39.64
C CYS A 399 29.74 -79.58 39.14
N ILE A 400 29.26 -78.57 38.38
CA ILE A 400 30.09 -77.54 37.73
C ILE A 400 29.46 -76.15 37.92
N ASN A 401 30.28 -75.16 38.30
CA ASN A 401 29.89 -73.75 38.30
C ASN A 401 29.98 -73.16 36.88
N GLY A 402 28.88 -72.60 36.37
CA GLY A 402 28.89 -71.86 35.11
C GLY A 402 27.52 -71.32 34.69
N HIS A 403 27.33 -71.06 33.39
CA HIS A 403 26.15 -70.37 32.88
C HIS A 403 25.21 -71.33 32.13
N ARG A 404 23.96 -71.47 32.62
CA ARG A 404 22.95 -72.33 31.97
C ARG A 404 22.66 -71.95 30.52
N CYS A 405 22.73 -70.66 30.18
CA CYS A 405 22.46 -70.17 28.83
C CYS A 405 23.33 -70.83 27.73
N CYS A 406 24.52 -71.33 28.08
CA CYS A 406 25.46 -71.85 27.07
C CYS A 406 26.30 -73.03 27.56
N ASN A 407 26.07 -73.52 28.77
CA ASN A 407 26.83 -74.59 29.40
C ASN A 407 28.35 -74.33 29.45
N LYS A 408 28.78 -73.07 29.54
CA LYS A 408 30.19 -72.71 29.71
C LYS A 408 30.56 -72.48 31.19
N PRO A 409 31.82 -72.73 31.59
CA PRO A 409 32.27 -72.54 32.96
C PRO A 409 32.18 -71.08 33.42
N ASP A 410 32.23 -70.91 34.75
CA ASP A 410 32.36 -69.60 35.40
C ASP A 410 33.56 -68.83 34.81
N LYS A 411 33.40 -67.52 34.61
CA LYS A 411 34.32 -66.60 33.90
C LYS A 411 34.43 -66.76 32.38
N SER A 412 33.56 -67.55 31.75
CA SER A 412 33.49 -67.59 30.28
C SER A 412 32.94 -66.28 29.70
N ILE A 413 33.40 -65.91 28.49
CA ILE A 413 32.87 -64.76 27.75
C ILE A 413 31.37 -64.98 27.48
N GLY A 414 30.57 -63.93 27.68
CA GLY A 414 29.10 -63.93 27.55
C GLY A 414 28.56 -64.65 26.31
N CYS A 415 27.44 -65.36 26.48
CA CYS A 415 26.75 -66.13 25.45
C CYS A 415 25.84 -65.30 24.54
N LYS A 416 25.46 -64.09 24.93
CA LYS A 416 24.63 -63.16 24.16
C LYS A 416 25.30 -61.79 24.02
N GLU A 417 24.90 -61.01 23.02
CA GLU A 417 25.36 -59.64 22.81
C GLU A 417 24.25 -58.63 23.17
N ARG A 418 24.63 -57.51 23.79
CA ARG A 418 23.77 -56.33 23.96
C ARG A 418 24.59 -55.06 23.80
N TYR A 419 23.96 -53.93 23.51
CA TYR A 419 24.66 -52.65 23.47
C TYR A 419 24.86 -52.10 24.89
N LYS A 420 26.07 -51.66 25.22
CA LYS A 420 26.42 -51.12 26.54
C LYS A 420 25.52 -49.94 26.96
N CYS A 421 25.13 -49.10 25.99
CA CYS A 421 24.39 -47.85 26.25
C CYS A 421 22.97 -48.04 26.81
N CYS A 422 22.23 -49.09 26.44
CA CYS A 422 20.83 -49.28 26.87
C CYS A 422 20.50 -50.67 27.41
N GLN A 423 21.45 -51.61 27.34
CA GLN A 423 21.23 -53.03 27.67
C GLN A 423 20.10 -53.72 26.87
N ALA A 424 19.51 -53.03 25.88
CA ALA A 424 18.45 -53.51 25.01
C ALA A 424 18.99 -53.87 23.61
N LEU A 425 18.17 -54.60 22.84
CA LEU A 425 18.57 -55.16 21.54
C LEU A 425 18.32 -54.24 20.34
N GLU A 426 17.43 -53.24 20.43
CA GLU A 426 16.89 -52.63 19.20
C GLU A 426 17.04 -51.10 19.05
N ARG A 427 16.92 -50.26 20.09
CA ARG A 427 17.02 -48.78 19.97
C ARG A 427 17.50 -48.12 21.27
N CYS A 428 18.44 -47.17 21.21
CA CYS A 428 19.09 -46.58 22.40
C CYS A 428 19.01 -45.05 22.44
N THR A 429 19.51 -44.35 21.42
CA THR A 429 19.55 -42.88 21.39
C THR A 429 18.99 -42.37 20.06
N ASN A 430 18.07 -41.40 20.13
CA ASN A 430 17.53 -40.71 18.96
C ASN A 430 18.35 -39.45 18.69
N LEU A 431 18.93 -39.33 17.49
CA LEU A 431 19.81 -38.23 17.10
C LEU A 431 19.29 -37.54 15.83
N TYR A 432 19.54 -36.25 15.70
CA TYR A 432 19.27 -35.53 14.46
C TYR A 432 20.28 -35.91 13.36
N GLU A 433 19.80 -36.28 12.18
CA GLU A 433 20.64 -36.66 11.03
C GLU A 433 21.57 -35.53 10.55
N CYS A 434 21.25 -34.26 10.84
CA CYS A 434 22.09 -33.14 10.40
C CYS A 434 23.41 -33.01 11.16
N CYS A 435 23.46 -33.39 12.43
CA CYS A 435 24.58 -33.05 13.32
C CYS A 435 24.87 -34.08 14.40
N ASN A 436 24.11 -35.18 14.47
CA ASN A 436 24.22 -36.22 15.50
C ASN A 436 24.03 -35.72 16.94
N LYS A 437 23.41 -34.55 17.13
CA LYS A 437 22.97 -34.09 18.46
C LYS A 437 21.74 -34.85 18.92
N LYS A 438 21.54 -34.96 20.23
CA LYS A 438 20.37 -35.63 20.82
C LYS A 438 19.09 -34.86 20.52
N VAL A 439 17.98 -35.59 20.33
CA VAL A 439 16.66 -34.97 20.21
C VAL A 439 16.33 -34.14 21.44
N GLY A 440 15.95 -32.88 21.23
CA GLY A 440 15.74 -31.88 22.30
C GLY A 440 16.86 -30.84 22.45
N GLU A 441 18.02 -31.04 21.81
CA GLU A 441 19.06 -30.02 21.75
C GLU A 441 18.76 -28.92 20.71
N ASN A 442 19.31 -27.72 20.92
CA ASN A 442 19.18 -26.57 20.02
C ASN A 442 19.55 -26.94 18.58
N GLY A 443 18.88 -26.28 17.62
CA GLY A 443 19.07 -26.49 16.18
C GLY A 443 20.53 -26.47 15.72
N CYS A 444 20.81 -27.13 14.59
CA CYS A 444 22.14 -27.24 14.00
C CYS A 444 22.40 -26.21 12.89
N GLU A 445 21.34 -25.57 12.36
CA GLU A 445 21.42 -24.63 11.24
C GLU A 445 20.40 -23.49 11.40
N GLU A 446 20.77 -22.28 10.96
CA GLU A 446 19.92 -21.09 11.00
C GLU A 446 19.04 -20.98 9.76
N PHE A 447 17.76 -20.65 9.97
CA PHE A 447 16.76 -20.42 8.93
C PHE A 447 16.04 -19.09 9.12
N TYR A 448 15.69 -18.42 8.03
CA TYR A 448 14.79 -17.26 8.08
C TYR A 448 13.34 -17.69 8.25
N THR A 449 12.61 -17.12 9.21
CA THR A 449 11.17 -17.43 9.42
C THR A 449 10.30 -17.07 8.24
N CYS A 450 10.71 -16.07 7.45
CA CYS A 450 9.91 -15.55 6.33
C CYS A 450 9.70 -16.58 5.20
N CYS A 451 10.66 -17.47 4.98
CA CYS A 451 10.69 -18.33 3.79
C CYS A 451 11.24 -19.73 4.05
N ASN A 452 11.65 -20.04 5.29
CA ASN A 452 12.28 -21.31 5.66
C ASN A 452 13.52 -21.67 4.83
N ARG A 453 14.21 -20.68 4.24
CA ARG A 453 15.51 -20.87 3.60
C ARG A 453 16.62 -20.77 4.63
N ALA A 454 17.69 -21.53 4.40
CA ALA A 454 18.89 -21.49 5.24
C ALA A 454 19.58 -20.13 5.11
N VAL A 455 20.17 -19.61 6.19
CA VAL A 455 20.83 -18.27 6.18
C VAL A 455 22.00 -18.19 5.19
N LYS A 456 22.58 -19.34 4.82
CA LYS A 456 23.62 -19.46 3.78
C LYS A 456 23.12 -19.12 2.36
N GLU A 457 21.81 -19.10 2.12
CA GLU A 457 21.22 -18.66 0.87
C GLU A 457 21.06 -17.13 0.91
N SER A 458 21.85 -16.41 0.10
CA SER A 458 21.93 -14.94 0.13
C SER A 458 20.73 -14.23 -0.50
N GLN A 459 19.83 -14.95 -1.17
CA GLN A 459 18.72 -14.35 -1.91
C GLN A 459 17.50 -14.14 -1.00
N GLY A 460 17.22 -12.88 -0.69
CA GLY A 460 16.07 -12.45 0.10
C GLY A 460 14.71 -12.96 -0.40
N CYS A 461 13.73 -13.00 0.50
CA CYS A 461 12.38 -13.52 0.28
C CYS A 461 11.34 -12.42 -0.06
N TYR A 462 11.60 -11.15 0.25
CA TYR A 462 10.67 -10.02 0.04
C TYR A 462 11.30 -8.87 -0.76
N PRO A 463 10.62 -8.34 -1.79
CA PRO A 463 11.07 -7.15 -2.52
C PRO A 463 10.72 -5.88 -1.74
N VAL A 464 11.74 -5.09 -1.41
CA VAL A 464 11.56 -3.75 -0.80
C VAL A 464 12.21 -2.68 -1.67
N CYS A 465 11.78 -1.43 -1.49
CA CYS A 465 12.40 -0.29 -2.14
C CYS A 465 13.85 -0.13 -1.66
N GLU A 466 14.79 -0.01 -2.59
CA GLU A 466 16.21 0.18 -2.29
C GLU A 466 16.49 1.42 -1.43
N ASP A 467 15.72 2.50 -1.62
CA ASP A 467 15.96 3.78 -0.93
C ASP A 467 15.43 3.83 0.51
N CYS A 468 14.32 3.14 0.81
CA CYS A 468 13.65 3.28 2.12
C CYS A 468 13.38 1.95 2.84
N HIS A 469 13.72 0.82 2.21
CA HIS A 469 13.51 -0.54 2.72
C HIS A 469 12.07 -0.88 3.11
N LYS A 470 11.07 -0.15 2.61
CA LYS A 470 9.65 -0.45 2.78
C LYS A 470 9.09 -1.23 1.59
N GLU A 471 7.97 -1.91 1.82
CA GLU A 471 7.24 -2.62 0.76
C GLU A 471 6.73 -1.65 -0.30
N HIS A 472 6.73 -2.08 -1.57
CA HIS A 472 6.22 -1.28 -2.69
C HIS A 472 4.71 -1.01 -2.64
N SER A 473 3.97 -1.83 -1.88
CA SER A 473 2.55 -1.66 -1.55
C SER A 473 2.31 -0.51 -0.57
N SER A 474 3.34 -0.07 0.17
CA SER A 474 3.25 1.02 1.14
C SER A 474 3.38 2.40 0.49
N LYS A 475 3.07 3.46 1.24
CA LYS A 475 3.24 4.85 0.80
C LYS A 475 4.69 5.09 0.33
N GLY A 476 4.85 5.63 -0.88
CA GLY A 476 6.14 5.87 -1.52
C GLY A 476 7.11 6.72 -0.69
N CYS A 477 8.40 6.56 -0.91
CA CYS A 477 9.46 7.31 -0.21
C CYS A 477 9.97 8.54 -0.97
N LYS A 478 9.60 8.71 -2.24
CA LYS A 478 10.02 9.85 -3.07
C LYS A 478 8.80 10.59 -3.59
N GLU A 479 8.80 11.91 -3.42
CA GLU A 479 7.75 12.76 -3.96
C GLU A 479 8.06 13.13 -5.41
N VAL A 480 7.14 12.82 -6.30
CA VAL A 480 7.19 13.18 -7.72
C VAL A 480 5.96 14.00 -8.08
N CYS A 481 6.04 14.81 -9.12
CA CYS A 481 4.83 15.45 -9.65
C CYS A 481 3.93 14.42 -10.34
N LYS A 482 2.61 14.48 -10.08
CA LYS A 482 1.62 13.63 -10.77
C LYS A 482 1.66 13.77 -12.29
N LYS A 483 1.92 14.99 -12.81
CA LYS A 483 1.98 15.28 -14.26
C LYS A 483 3.36 14.97 -14.87
N CYS A 484 4.45 15.53 -14.33
CA CYS A 484 5.80 15.41 -14.93
C CYS A 484 6.50 14.08 -14.59
N LYS A 485 6.08 13.37 -13.53
CA LYS A 485 6.75 12.20 -12.92
C LYS A 485 8.21 12.43 -12.50
N MET A 486 8.73 13.65 -12.60
CA MET A 486 10.07 14.00 -12.12
C MET A 486 10.06 14.19 -10.60
N THR A 487 11.15 13.77 -9.97
CA THR A 487 11.41 13.91 -8.53
C THR A 487 11.47 15.38 -8.12
N ARG A 488 10.81 15.74 -7.02
CA ARG A 488 10.98 17.05 -6.40
C ARG A 488 12.34 17.10 -5.69
N SER A 489 13.41 17.40 -6.43
CA SER A 489 14.75 17.68 -5.85
C SER A 489 14.94 19.18 -5.60
N GLU A 490 15.83 19.53 -4.66
CA GLU A 490 16.06 20.92 -4.22
C GLU A 490 16.58 21.86 -5.33
N ASN A 491 17.17 21.34 -6.41
CA ASN A 491 17.79 22.17 -7.46
C ASN A 491 17.12 22.07 -8.85
N TYR A 492 16.30 21.04 -9.11
CA TYR A 492 15.64 20.86 -10.42
C TYR A 492 14.23 20.21 -10.31
N GLY A 493 13.67 20.15 -9.10
CA GLY A 493 12.34 19.58 -8.86
C GLY A 493 11.21 20.46 -9.38
N CYS A 494 10.10 19.82 -9.77
CA CYS A 494 8.82 20.44 -10.10
C CYS A 494 8.21 21.17 -8.84
N SER A 495 8.89 22.19 -8.31
CA SER A 495 8.49 23.04 -7.17
C SER A 495 7.87 24.33 -7.69
N LYS A 496 6.53 24.48 -7.59
CA LYS A 496 5.79 25.72 -7.89
C LYS A 496 6.41 26.58 -8.99
N VAL A 497 6.73 25.96 -10.12
CA VAL A 497 7.45 26.66 -11.19
C VAL A 497 6.39 27.32 -12.06
N ARG A 498 6.57 28.59 -12.42
CA ARG A 498 5.66 29.23 -13.36
C ARG A 498 5.66 28.52 -14.70
N HIS A 499 4.51 28.53 -15.38
CA HIS A 499 4.43 28.09 -16.76
C HIS A 499 5.46 28.84 -17.61
N ASN A 500 6.05 28.14 -18.58
CA ASN A 500 6.96 28.71 -19.56
C ASN A 500 6.34 28.49 -20.93
N PHE A 501 5.58 29.47 -21.40
CA PHE A 501 5.05 29.44 -22.76
C PHE A 501 6.06 30.15 -23.68
N PRO A 502 6.17 29.79 -24.97
CA PRO A 502 7.17 30.37 -25.86
C PRO A 502 7.16 31.90 -25.87
N VAL A 503 8.36 32.49 -25.84
CA VAL A 503 8.66 33.91 -25.52
C VAL A 503 8.20 34.90 -26.60
N ASN A 504 7.70 34.44 -27.75
CA ASN A 504 7.17 35.29 -28.82
C ASN A 504 5.80 35.93 -28.50
N LEU A 505 5.46 36.03 -27.22
CA LEU A 505 4.21 36.60 -26.73
C LEU A 505 4.51 37.92 -26.02
N PRO A 506 4.13 39.09 -26.59
CA PRO A 506 4.54 40.39 -26.09
C PRO A 506 4.14 40.70 -24.63
N HIS A 507 3.27 39.91 -24.00
CA HIS A 507 2.70 40.23 -22.68
C HIS A 507 3.01 39.23 -21.54
N GLN A 508 3.76 38.15 -21.77
CA GLN A 508 4.11 37.23 -20.67
C GLN A 508 4.89 37.90 -19.52
N LEU A 509 5.65 38.95 -19.84
CA LEU A 509 6.47 39.67 -18.88
C LEU A 509 5.66 40.51 -17.87
N LEU A 510 4.39 40.82 -18.14
CA LEU A 510 3.64 41.80 -17.32
C LEU A 510 2.68 41.19 -16.30
N PHE A 511 2.18 39.97 -16.53
CA PHE A 511 1.27 39.31 -15.60
C PHE A 511 1.99 38.50 -14.53
N PHE A 512 3.15 37.93 -14.87
CA PHE A 512 3.82 36.99 -13.98
C PHE A 512 5.05 37.57 -13.29
N ASN A 513 5.77 38.58 -13.81
CA ASN A 513 6.97 39.10 -13.12
C ASN A 513 6.68 40.09 -11.97
N THR A 514 6.09 39.59 -10.88
CA THR A 514 6.18 40.20 -9.55
C THR A 514 7.51 39.86 -8.88
N ARG A 515 8.63 40.36 -9.42
CA ARG A 515 9.80 40.66 -8.59
C ARG A 515 10.01 42.16 -8.64
N TYR A 516 9.57 42.84 -7.58
CA TYR A 516 10.24 44.07 -7.16
C TYR A 516 11.71 43.72 -6.97
N VAL A 517 12.56 44.18 -7.88
CA VAL A 517 13.99 44.25 -7.64
C VAL A 517 14.13 45.27 -6.50
N HIS A 518 14.35 44.82 -5.28
CA HIS A 518 14.98 45.67 -4.28
C HIS A 518 16.33 46.05 -4.84
N GLY A 519 16.44 47.31 -5.27
CA GLY A 519 17.73 47.92 -5.58
C GLY A 519 18.55 47.94 -4.30
N SER A 520 19.48 47.01 -4.20
CA SER A 520 20.67 47.20 -3.38
C SER A 520 21.44 48.34 -4.03
N SER A 521 21.42 49.49 -3.36
CA SER A 521 22.36 50.59 -3.58
C SER A 521 23.79 50.06 -3.55
N GLN A 522 24.56 50.38 -4.60
CA GLN A 522 26.00 50.60 -4.48
C GLN A 522 26.25 52.08 -4.29
#